data_AF-A0AAV5IB86-F1
#
_entry.id   AF-A0AAV5IB86-F1
#
_cell.length_a   1.000
_cell.length_b   1.000
_cell.length_c   1.000
_cell.angle_alpha   90.00
_cell.angle_beta   90.00
_cell.angle_gamma   90.00
#
_symmetry.space_group_name_H-M   'P 1'
#
loop_
_entity.id
_entity.type
_entity.pdbx_description
1 polymer ?
#
loop_
_entity_poly.entity_id
_entity_poly.type
_entity_poly.pdbx_seq_one_letter_code
_entity_poly.pdbx_strand_id
1 'polypeptide(L)'
;MWRRSFSFSTRSNSDAMRVLKEKKWDALVIGGGHNGLTAAAYLARGGLSVAVLERRHVIGGAAVTEELIPGFKFSRCSYLQSLLRPSIIRELDLPRHGLKLLKRSPSSFTPCLDGRYLLLGPDKELNHSEISKFSKRDADAYPRYENQLENFCKFMDPLLDSPTPESLQGISSVKDRFQDKISKSAFWARLLRQAISLGQKDMVDFMELLLSPASKVLNNWFETDVLKATLATDAVIGSTASASTPGSGYVLLHHVMGETDGDCGIWSYVC
;
A
#
# COMPACT_ATOMS: atom_id res chain seq x y z
N MET A 1 27.45 -7.29 -2.98
CA MET A 1 28.30 -6.84 -1.85
C MET A 1 28.30 -5.31 -1.86
N TRP A 2 27.40 -4.68 -1.12
CA TRP A 2 27.19 -3.23 -1.07
C TRP A 2 28.40 -2.55 -0.41
N ARG A 3 29.22 -1.84 -1.19
CA ARG A 3 30.38 -1.09 -0.67
C ARG A 3 30.21 0.40 -0.96
N ARG A 4 29.24 1.03 -0.29
CA ARG A 4 29.28 2.47 -0.01
C ARG A 4 28.90 2.66 1.45
N SER A 5 29.73 3.41 2.17
CA SER A 5 29.55 3.72 3.57
C SER A 5 28.35 4.66 3.76
N PHE A 6 27.37 4.25 4.57
CA PHE A 6 26.45 5.22 5.17
C PHE A 6 27.27 6.07 6.15
N SER A 7 27.55 7.30 5.77
CA SER A 7 28.14 8.30 6.67
C SER A 7 27.02 8.86 7.54
N PHE A 8 26.76 8.23 8.69
CA PHE A 8 26.00 8.89 9.75
C PHE A 8 26.90 9.94 10.39
N SER A 9 26.71 11.21 10.02
CA SER A 9 27.44 12.31 10.63
C SER A 9 26.82 12.63 11.99
N THR A 10 27.42 12.14 13.06
CA THR A 10 27.26 12.68 14.43
C THR A 10 28.10 13.95 14.66
N ARG A 11 28.67 14.53 13.59
CA ARG A 11 29.48 15.76 13.68
C ARG A 11 28.62 16.93 14.17
N SER A 12 29.26 17.93 14.76
CA SER A 12 28.61 19.19 15.10
C SER A 12 27.79 19.70 13.90
N ASN A 13 26.63 20.30 14.17
CA ASN A 13 25.70 20.74 13.13
C ASN A 13 26.41 21.58 12.04
N SER A 14 27.43 22.36 12.43
CA SER A 14 28.28 23.15 11.53
C SER A 14 29.08 22.32 10.51
N ASP A 15 29.66 21.18 10.89
CA ASP A 15 30.45 20.35 9.97
C ASP A 15 29.58 19.54 9.01
N ALA A 16 28.42 19.05 9.48
CA ALA A 16 27.44 18.39 8.62
C ALA A 16 26.88 19.37 7.58
N MET A 17 26.53 20.59 8.01
CA MET A 17 26.10 21.66 7.10
C MET A 17 27.19 22.08 6.13
N ARG A 18 28.47 22.06 6.54
CA ARG A 18 29.60 22.35 5.65
C ARG A 18 29.72 21.32 4.53
N VAL A 19 29.72 20.02 4.86
CA VAL A 19 29.75 18.93 3.87
C VAL A 19 28.55 18.98 2.92
N LEU A 20 27.35 19.27 3.44
CA LEU A 20 26.14 19.43 2.63
C LEU A 20 26.26 20.58 1.63
N LYS A 21 26.88 21.70 2.01
CA LYS A 21 27.05 22.90 1.17
C LYS A 21 28.20 22.80 0.17
N GLU A 22 29.31 22.17 0.56
CA GLU A 22 30.53 22.09 -0.25
C GLU A 22 30.47 20.97 -1.30
N LYS A 23 29.69 19.92 -1.04
CA LYS A 23 29.52 18.82 -1.99
C LYS A 23 28.40 19.13 -2.99
N LYS A 24 28.68 18.91 -4.27
CA LYS A 24 27.65 18.85 -5.31
C LYS A 24 26.89 17.53 -5.19
N TRP A 25 25.57 17.61 -5.08
CA TRP A 25 24.68 16.45 -5.01
C TRP A 25 23.91 16.29 -6.32
N ASP A 26 23.69 15.06 -6.74
CA ASP A 26 22.90 14.75 -7.93
C ASP A 26 21.39 14.80 -7.62
N ALA A 27 20.99 14.50 -6.37
CA ALA A 27 19.61 14.57 -5.92
C ALA A 27 19.49 15.02 -4.47
N LEU A 28 18.41 15.76 -4.18
CA LEU A 28 17.99 16.13 -2.84
C LEU A 28 16.63 15.50 -2.55
N VAL A 29 16.50 14.82 -1.42
CA VAL A 29 15.23 14.27 -0.93
C VAL A 29 14.83 15.04 0.33
N ILE A 30 13.68 15.72 0.28
CA ILE A 30 13.16 16.49 1.40
C ILE A 30 12.16 15.63 2.17
N GLY A 31 12.50 15.30 3.41
CA GLY A 31 11.76 14.40 4.29
C GLY A 31 12.45 13.04 4.46
N GLY A 32 12.81 12.71 5.70
CA GLY A 32 13.39 11.43 6.11
C GLY A 32 12.34 10.38 6.47
N GLY A 33 11.17 10.41 5.82
CA GLY A 33 10.14 9.38 5.96
C GLY A 33 10.46 8.10 5.19
N HIS A 34 9.76 7.00 5.47
CA HIS A 34 9.96 5.73 4.75
C HIS A 34 9.91 5.87 3.23
N ASN A 35 8.98 6.66 2.68
CA ASN A 35 8.92 6.93 1.23
C ASN A 35 10.15 7.67 0.71
N GLY A 36 10.60 8.71 1.41
CA GLY A 36 11.79 9.48 1.04
C GLY A 36 13.07 8.65 1.16
N LEU A 37 13.19 7.84 2.21
CA LEU A 37 14.33 6.95 2.41
C LEU A 37 14.38 5.85 1.35
N THR A 38 13.23 5.28 0.96
CA THR A 38 13.14 4.34 -0.16
C THR A 38 13.62 5.01 -1.45
N ALA A 39 13.08 6.18 -1.79
CA ALA A 39 13.49 6.93 -2.98
C ALA A 39 15.00 7.23 -2.98
N ALA A 40 15.54 7.69 -1.85
CA ALA A 40 16.97 7.97 -1.69
C ALA A 40 17.83 6.71 -1.86
N ALA A 41 17.38 5.57 -1.32
CA ALA A 41 18.08 4.29 -1.47
C ALA A 41 18.15 3.86 -2.94
N TYR A 42 17.05 3.99 -3.69
CA TYR A 42 17.01 3.68 -5.12
C TYR A 42 17.88 4.61 -5.96
N LEU A 43 17.82 5.93 -5.71
CA LEU A 43 18.68 6.91 -6.39
C LEU A 43 20.17 6.63 -6.12
N ALA A 44 20.53 6.35 -4.87
CA ALA A 44 21.89 6.00 -4.49
C ALA A 44 22.35 4.68 -5.11
N ARG A 45 21.44 3.69 -5.24
CA ARG A 45 21.69 2.42 -5.95
C ARG A 45 21.93 2.65 -7.44
N GLY A 46 21.27 3.66 -8.03
CA GLY A 46 21.54 4.15 -9.39
C GLY A 46 22.87 4.87 -9.55
N GLY A 47 23.69 4.96 -8.50
CA GLY A 47 25.02 5.57 -8.52
C GLY A 47 25.05 7.05 -8.14
N LEU A 48 23.88 7.69 -8.02
CA LEU A 48 23.74 9.11 -7.71
C LEU A 48 24.20 9.43 -6.29
N SER A 49 24.76 10.63 -6.12
CA SER A 49 24.99 11.22 -4.81
C SER A 49 23.71 11.89 -4.32
N VAL A 50 23.18 11.39 -3.20
CA VAL A 50 21.88 11.83 -2.66
C VAL A 50 22.06 12.41 -1.27
N ALA A 51 21.46 13.58 -1.01
CA ALA A 51 21.30 14.10 0.34
C ALA A 51 19.83 14.01 0.76
N VAL A 52 19.59 13.46 1.96
CA VAL A 52 18.25 13.42 2.58
C VAL A 52 18.22 14.47 3.68
N LEU A 53 17.23 15.35 3.62
CA LEU A 53 17.05 16.45 4.58
C LEU A 53 15.78 16.19 5.39
N GLU A 54 15.93 15.89 6.67
CA GLU A 54 14.83 15.75 7.63
C GLU A 54 14.88 16.91 8.62
N ARG A 55 13.71 17.51 8.88
CA ARG A 55 13.59 18.63 9.82
C ARG A 55 13.70 18.18 11.26
N ARG A 56 13.21 16.98 11.57
CA ARG A 56 13.21 16.38 12.90
C ARG A 56 14.56 15.77 13.24
N HIS A 57 14.80 15.57 14.53
CA HIS A 57 15.99 14.88 15.04
C HIS A 57 15.91 13.34 14.84
N VAL A 58 14.80 12.82 14.29
CA VAL A 58 14.51 11.41 14.10
C VAL A 58 14.03 11.15 12.68
N ILE A 59 14.41 10.02 12.10
CA ILE A 59 14.01 9.56 10.77
C ILE A 59 12.93 8.47 10.86
N GLY A 60 12.15 8.30 9.80
CA GLY A 60 11.06 7.33 9.68
C GLY A 60 9.73 7.95 9.27
N GLY A 61 9.57 9.27 9.48
CA GLY A 61 8.36 10.01 9.12
C GLY A 61 7.12 9.49 9.84
N ALA A 62 6.09 9.08 9.10
CA ALA A 62 4.86 8.52 9.66
C ALA A 62 5.06 7.19 10.41
N ALA A 63 6.17 6.48 10.16
CA ALA A 63 6.49 5.20 10.76
C ALA A 63 7.34 5.31 12.05
N VAL A 64 7.57 6.52 12.57
CA VAL A 64 8.33 6.70 13.81
C VAL A 64 7.51 6.25 15.00
N THR A 65 8.17 5.52 15.90
CA THR A 65 7.69 5.21 17.24
C THR A 65 8.22 6.25 18.22
N GLU A 66 7.33 6.91 18.96
CA GLU A 66 7.68 7.95 19.94
C GLU A 66 7.11 7.65 21.32
N GLU A 67 7.80 8.12 22.34
CA GLU A 67 7.32 8.09 23.72
C GLU A 67 6.55 9.37 24.03
N LEU A 68 5.24 9.34 23.80
CA LEU A 68 4.36 10.48 24.08
C LEU A 68 4.01 10.59 25.57
N ILE A 69 4.01 9.45 26.26
CA ILE A 69 3.73 9.31 27.68
C ILE A 69 4.89 8.49 28.27
N PRO A 70 5.55 8.94 29.35
CA PRO A 70 6.67 8.23 29.94
C PRO A 70 6.35 6.75 30.21
N GLY A 71 7.22 5.85 29.75
CA GLY A 71 7.07 4.40 29.81
C GLY A 71 6.29 3.78 28.64
N PHE A 72 5.67 4.58 27.75
CA PHE A 72 4.80 4.09 26.68
C PHE A 72 5.21 4.61 25.31
N LYS A 73 5.37 3.69 24.36
CA LYS A 73 5.72 3.97 22.98
C LYS A 73 4.51 3.84 22.06
N PHE A 74 4.40 4.77 21.13
CA PHE A 74 3.27 4.87 20.19
C PHE A 74 3.80 5.04 18.77
N SER A 75 3.21 4.30 17.81
CA SER A 75 3.29 4.72 16.42
C SER A 75 2.39 5.94 16.22
N ARG A 76 2.92 7.01 15.62
CA ARG A 76 2.20 8.27 15.50
C ARG A 76 1.15 8.30 14.42
N CYS A 77 1.37 7.57 13.32
CA CYS A 77 0.58 7.73 12.10
C CYS A 77 0.48 6.43 11.28
N SER A 78 1.58 5.71 11.09
CA SER A 78 1.61 4.46 10.33
C SER A 78 1.92 3.28 11.27
N TYR A 79 0.85 2.61 11.72
CA TYR A 79 0.90 1.53 12.71
C TYR A 79 0.65 0.14 12.10
N LEU A 80 0.21 0.08 10.84
CA LEU A 80 0.09 -1.15 10.06
C LEU A 80 0.79 -0.98 8.71
N GLN A 81 1.37 -2.06 8.20
CA GLN A 81 1.95 -2.17 6.87
C GLN A 81 1.22 -3.28 6.09
N SER A 82 0.90 -2.97 4.84
CA SER A 82 0.44 -3.94 3.84
C SER A 82 0.77 -3.46 2.42
N LEU A 83 0.84 -2.14 2.21
CA LEU A 83 1.04 -1.54 0.89
C LEU A 83 2.51 -1.35 0.48
N LEU A 84 3.48 -1.59 1.37
CA LEU A 84 4.88 -1.62 1.00
C LEU A 84 5.14 -2.81 0.07
N ARG A 85 5.52 -2.54 -1.18
CA ARG A 85 5.59 -3.58 -2.21
C ARG A 85 6.67 -4.62 -1.89
N PRO A 86 6.41 -5.93 -2.11
CA PRO A 86 7.39 -7.00 -1.86
C PRO A 86 8.70 -6.83 -2.62
N SER A 87 8.65 -6.24 -3.83
CA SER A 87 9.84 -5.92 -4.64
C SER A 87 10.81 -5.01 -3.86
N ILE A 88 10.30 -3.96 -3.22
CA ILE A 88 11.09 -3.01 -2.42
C ILE A 88 11.73 -3.71 -1.21
N ILE A 89 10.96 -4.55 -0.51
CA ILE A 89 11.45 -5.31 0.67
C ILE A 89 12.64 -6.20 0.28
N ARG A 90 12.52 -6.94 -0.83
CA ARG A 90 13.58 -7.83 -1.34
C ARG A 90 14.79 -7.05 -1.85
N GLU A 91 14.55 -6.02 -2.64
CA GLU A 91 15.59 -5.26 -3.33
C GLU A 91 16.46 -4.42 -2.38
N LEU A 92 15.89 -3.96 -1.27
CA LEU A 92 16.59 -3.25 -0.21
C LEU A 92 17.04 -4.18 0.93
N ASP A 93 16.79 -5.49 0.81
CA ASP A 93 17.14 -6.51 1.83
C ASP A 93 16.70 -6.10 3.25
N LEU A 94 15.47 -5.56 3.36
CA LEU A 94 14.99 -4.98 4.62
C LEU A 94 14.97 -5.98 5.80
N PRO A 95 14.70 -7.29 5.60
CA PRO A 95 14.80 -8.27 6.68
C PRO A 95 16.21 -8.35 7.29
N ARG A 96 17.27 -8.26 6.47
CA ARG A 96 18.65 -8.19 6.97
C ARG A 96 18.90 -6.92 7.79
N HIS A 97 18.16 -5.85 7.51
CA HIS A 97 18.23 -4.58 8.22
C HIS A 97 17.25 -4.50 9.41
N GLY A 98 16.62 -5.61 9.77
CA GLY A 98 15.82 -5.73 10.99
C GLY A 98 14.32 -5.56 10.80
N LEU A 99 13.81 -5.44 9.56
CA LEU A 99 12.37 -5.44 9.32
C LEU A 99 11.77 -6.79 9.73
N LYS A 100 10.85 -6.76 10.70
CA LYS A 100 10.03 -7.91 11.09
C LYS A 100 8.56 -7.53 10.97
N LEU A 101 7.80 -8.41 10.35
CA LEU A 101 6.36 -8.24 10.15
C LEU A 101 5.62 -9.24 11.02
N LEU A 102 4.66 -8.74 11.80
CA LEU A 102 3.75 -9.55 12.60
C LEU A 102 2.36 -9.44 12.00
N LYS A 103 1.90 -10.50 11.35
CA LYS A 103 0.56 -10.57 10.75
C LYS A 103 -0.51 -10.31 11.80
N ARG A 104 -1.46 -9.44 11.45
CA ARG A 104 -2.57 -9.08 12.33
C ARG A 104 -3.62 -10.19 12.32
N SER A 105 -3.92 -10.71 13.50
CA SER A 105 -4.98 -11.69 13.72
C SER A 105 -5.59 -11.47 15.09
N PRO A 106 -6.91 -11.20 15.21
CA PRO A 106 -7.92 -11.08 14.15
C PRO A 106 -7.75 -9.82 13.26
N SER A 107 -8.35 -9.85 12.06
CA SER A 107 -8.34 -8.74 11.09
C SER A 107 -9.45 -7.72 11.33
N SER A 108 -10.44 -7.98 12.18
CA SER A 108 -11.32 -6.93 12.69
C SER A 108 -12.06 -7.38 13.94
N PHE A 109 -12.46 -6.40 14.74
CA PHE A 109 -13.44 -6.58 15.81
C PHE A 109 -14.40 -5.39 15.76
N THR A 110 -15.66 -5.66 15.44
CA THR A 110 -16.70 -4.65 15.29
C THR A 110 -17.76 -4.86 16.38
N PRO A 111 -17.73 -4.09 17.48
CA PRO A 111 -18.72 -4.19 18.53
C PRO A 111 -20.06 -3.57 18.10
N CYS A 112 -21.16 -4.20 18.51
CA CYS A 112 -22.52 -3.69 18.31
C CYS A 112 -23.07 -3.09 19.62
N LEU A 113 -23.98 -2.13 19.51
CA LEU A 113 -24.60 -1.47 20.67
C LEU A 113 -25.47 -2.43 21.52
N ASP A 114 -25.91 -3.54 20.94
CA ASP A 114 -26.70 -4.59 21.59
C ASP A 114 -25.84 -5.65 22.30
N GLY A 115 -24.52 -5.47 22.33
CA GLY A 115 -23.57 -6.40 22.97
C GLY A 115 -23.10 -7.56 22.08
N ARG A 116 -23.63 -7.70 20.86
CA ARG A 116 -23.04 -8.60 19.86
C ARG A 116 -21.75 -8.00 19.28
N TYR A 117 -21.01 -8.81 18.52
CA TYR A 117 -19.83 -8.36 17.79
C TYR A 117 -19.65 -9.18 16.51
N LEU A 118 -18.96 -8.61 15.53
CA LEU A 118 -18.42 -9.32 14.38
C LEU A 118 -16.90 -9.39 14.49
N LEU A 119 -16.36 -10.60 14.46
CA LEU A 119 -14.92 -10.84 14.42
C LEU A 119 -14.54 -11.42 13.06
N LEU A 120 -13.59 -10.79 12.35
CA LEU A 120 -13.03 -11.34 11.13
C LEU A 120 -11.54 -11.61 11.32
N GLY A 121 -11.02 -12.61 10.62
CA GLY A 121 -9.62 -13.02 10.70
C GLY A 121 -9.17 -13.82 9.47
N PRO A 122 -8.01 -14.48 9.56
CA PRO A 122 -7.47 -15.27 8.44
C PRO A 122 -8.20 -16.58 8.19
N ASP A 123 -9.00 -17.06 9.15
CA ASP A 123 -9.72 -18.33 9.07
C ASP A 123 -11.09 -18.12 8.40
N LYS A 124 -11.29 -18.77 7.25
CA LYS A 124 -12.47 -18.57 6.40
C LYS A 124 -13.72 -19.20 7.01
N GLU A 125 -13.56 -20.33 7.67
CA GLU A 125 -14.62 -21.07 8.36
C GLU A 125 -15.11 -20.30 9.58
N LEU A 126 -14.18 -19.72 10.37
CA LEU A 126 -14.53 -18.83 11.47
C LEU A 126 -15.24 -17.57 10.95
N ASN A 127 -14.75 -16.96 9.86
CA ASN A 127 -15.43 -15.80 9.26
C ASN A 127 -16.86 -16.15 8.84
N HIS A 128 -17.08 -17.29 8.18
CA HIS A 128 -18.42 -17.76 7.81
C HIS A 128 -19.31 -17.96 9.04
N SER A 129 -18.78 -18.57 10.10
CA SER A 129 -19.49 -18.77 11.37
C SER A 129 -19.86 -17.45 12.06
N GLU A 130 -18.94 -16.50 12.14
CA GLU A 130 -19.14 -15.18 12.74
C GLU A 130 -20.18 -14.36 11.97
N ILE A 131 -20.11 -14.33 10.64
CA ILE A 131 -21.09 -13.63 9.80
C ILE A 131 -22.47 -14.31 9.90
N SER A 132 -22.52 -15.65 9.98
CA SER A 132 -23.77 -16.42 10.10
C SER A 132 -24.58 -16.09 11.35
N LYS A 133 -23.95 -15.52 12.39
CA LYS A 133 -24.65 -15.00 13.58
C LYS A 133 -25.57 -13.81 13.26
N PHE A 134 -25.31 -13.12 12.16
CA PHE A 134 -26.07 -11.95 11.69
C PHE A 134 -26.89 -12.26 10.44
N SER A 135 -26.30 -12.94 9.45
CA SER A 135 -27.02 -13.45 8.27
C SER A 135 -26.27 -14.61 7.63
N LYS A 136 -26.98 -15.73 7.44
CA LYS A 136 -26.48 -16.88 6.66
C LYS A 136 -26.26 -16.52 5.20
N ARG A 137 -27.13 -15.66 4.64
CA ARG A 137 -27.03 -15.22 3.24
C ARG A 137 -25.75 -14.42 3.01
N ASP A 138 -25.42 -13.52 3.94
CA ASP A 138 -24.18 -12.75 3.88
C ASP A 138 -22.97 -13.66 4.05
N ALA A 139 -23.03 -14.63 4.96
CA ALA A 139 -21.95 -15.60 5.17
C ALA A 139 -21.69 -16.43 3.90
N ASP A 140 -22.74 -16.87 3.22
CA ASP A 140 -22.64 -17.61 1.96
C ASP A 140 -22.16 -16.73 0.79
N ALA A 141 -22.41 -15.40 0.85
CA ALA A 141 -21.96 -14.45 -0.16
C ALA A 141 -20.50 -14.00 0.02
N TYR A 142 -20.03 -13.94 1.26
CA TYR A 142 -18.73 -13.37 1.62
C TYR A 142 -17.54 -14.01 0.88
N PRO A 143 -17.43 -15.35 0.74
CA PRO A 143 -16.34 -15.95 -0.03
C PRO A 143 -16.33 -15.56 -1.52
N ARG A 144 -17.50 -15.32 -2.11
CA ARG A 144 -17.60 -14.88 -3.52
C ARG A 144 -17.14 -13.43 -3.68
N TYR A 145 -17.48 -12.59 -2.71
CA TYR A 145 -17.01 -11.20 -2.64
C TYR A 145 -15.48 -11.14 -2.51
N GLU A 146 -14.90 -11.88 -1.56
CA GLU A 146 -13.44 -11.96 -1.37
C GLU A 146 -12.73 -12.44 -2.64
N ASN A 147 -13.24 -13.50 -3.29
CA ASN A 147 -12.66 -14.02 -4.52
C ASN A 147 -12.74 -13.01 -5.69
N GLN A 148 -13.81 -12.21 -5.76
CA GLN A 148 -13.92 -11.14 -6.77
C GLN A 148 -12.85 -10.07 -6.53
N LEU A 149 -12.67 -9.63 -5.29
CA LEU A 149 -11.62 -8.67 -4.94
C LEU A 149 -10.22 -9.24 -5.22
N GLU A 150 -9.96 -10.50 -4.90
CA GLU A 150 -8.67 -11.15 -5.17
C GLU A 150 -8.36 -11.16 -6.68
N ASN A 151 -9.36 -11.44 -7.53
CA ASN A 151 -9.23 -11.39 -8.99
C ASN A 151 -8.90 -9.96 -9.47
N PHE A 152 -9.55 -8.94 -8.91
CA PHE A 152 -9.25 -7.55 -9.21
C PHE A 152 -7.84 -7.13 -8.75
N CYS A 153 -7.40 -7.63 -7.59
CA CYS A 153 -6.03 -7.42 -7.12
C CYS A 153 -5.00 -8.05 -8.07
N LYS A 154 -5.23 -9.31 -8.51
CA LYS A 154 -4.36 -9.99 -9.50
C LYS A 154 -4.30 -9.26 -10.83
N PHE A 155 -5.40 -8.61 -11.23
CA PHE A 155 -5.42 -7.76 -12.42
C PHE A 155 -4.57 -6.49 -12.24
N MET A 156 -4.66 -5.85 -11.07
CA MET A 156 -3.98 -4.59 -10.78
C MET A 156 -2.50 -4.74 -10.43
N ASP A 157 -2.10 -5.80 -9.73
CA ASP A 157 -0.75 -5.98 -9.16
C ASP A 157 0.37 -5.75 -10.20
N PRO A 158 0.28 -6.32 -11.43
CA PRO A 158 1.33 -6.11 -12.40
C PRO A 158 1.35 -4.66 -12.90
N LEU A 159 0.20 -3.98 -12.96
CA LEU A 159 0.09 -2.58 -13.42
C LEU A 159 0.77 -1.62 -12.44
N LEU A 160 0.69 -1.90 -11.14
CA LEU A 160 1.31 -1.09 -10.10
C LEU A 160 2.85 -1.10 -10.17
N ASP A 161 3.46 -2.19 -10.65
CA ASP A 161 4.92 -2.30 -10.84
C ASP A 161 5.39 -1.90 -12.24
N SER A 162 4.48 -1.69 -13.18
CA SER A 162 4.91 -1.28 -14.52
C SER A 162 5.34 0.18 -14.55
N PRO A 163 6.40 0.51 -15.32
CA PRO A 163 6.73 1.90 -15.57
C PRO A 163 5.52 2.60 -16.18
N THR A 164 5.23 3.80 -15.69
CA THR A 164 4.16 4.62 -16.23
C THR A 164 4.41 4.87 -17.72
N PRO A 165 3.38 4.75 -18.59
CA PRO A 165 3.53 5.02 -20.01
C PRO A 165 3.77 6.52 -20.32
N GLU A 166 3.80 7.39 -19.31
CA GLU A 166 4.11 8.80 -19.49
C GLU A 166 5.59 9.00 -19.85
N SER A 167 5.81 9.74 -20.93
CA SER A 167 7.14 10.16 -21.36
C SER A 167 7.73 11.12 -20.35
N LEU A 168 8.91 10.80 -19.80
CA LEU A 168 9.78 11.80 -19.18
C LEU A 168 9.94 12.95 -20.19
N GLN A 169 9.40 14.12 -19.87
CA GLN A 169 9.59 15.33 -20.68
C GLN A 169 11.10 15.57 -20.81
N GLY A 170 11.64 15.49 -22.04
CA GLY A 170 13.09 15.63 -22.30
C GLY A 170 13.72 14.63 -23.27
N ILE A 171 12.93 13.90 -24.07
CA ILE A 171 13.46 12.92 -25.04
C ILE A 171 14.13 13.64 -26.23
N SER A 172 15.47 13.69 -26.22
CA SER A 172 16.26 14.43 -27.22
C SER A 172 16.64 13.62 -28.46
N SER A 173 16.63 12.27 -28.40
CA SER A 173 17.07 11.39 -29.50
C SER A 173 15.93 10.65 -30.21
N VAL A 174 16.12 10.38 -31.51
CA VAL A 174 15.21 9.55 -32.34
C VAL A 174 15.13 8.11 -31.82
N LYS A 175 16.24 7.58 -31.30
CA LYS A 175 16.32 6.24 -30.71
C LYS A 175 15.44 6.13 -29.46
N ASP A 176 15.48 7.14 -28.61
CA ASP A 176 14.71 7.18 -27.36
C ASP A 176 13.21 7.30 -27.66
N ARG A 177 12.82 8.06 -28.71
CA ARG A 177 11.44 8.10 -29.19
C ARG A 177 10.93 6.74 -29.72
N PHE A 178 11.80 5.97 -30.37
CA PHE A 178 11.43 4.64 -30.85
C PHE A 178 11.29 3.65 -29.69
N GLN A 179 12.21 3.68 -28.73
CA GLN A 179 12.13 2.87 -27.50
C GLN A 179 10.89 3.21 -26.67
N ASP A 180 10.54 4.50 -26.54
CA ASP A 180 9.30 4.96 -25.89
C ASP A 180 8.03 4.43 -26.59
N LYS A 181 7.99 4.43 -27.92
CA LYS A 181 6.86 3.83 -28.65
C LYS A 181 6.75 2.32 -28.42
N ILE A 182 7.87 1.62 -28.34
CA ILE A 182 7.90 0.18 -28.04
C ILE A 182 7.43 -0.08 -26.61
N SER A 183 7.93 0.66 -25.62
CA SER A 183 7.55 0.47 -24.21
C SER A 183 6.07 0.78 -23.99
N LYS A 184 5.54 1.86 -24.58
CA LYS A 184 4.10 2.17 -24.59
C LYS A 184 3.28 1.06 -25.22
N SER A 185 3.68 0.60 -26.41
CA SER A 185 2.99 -0.50 -27.10
C SER A 185 2.98 -1.78 -26.25
N ALA A 186 4.11 -2.11 -25.60
CA ALA A 186 4.21 -3.27 -24.72
C ALA A 186 3.33 -3.13 -23.47
N PHE A 187 3.29 -1.95 -22.85
CA PHE A 187 2.40 -1.64 -21.74
C PHE A 187 0.93 -1.84 -22.12
N TRP A 188 0.49 -1.19 -23.21
CA TRP A 188 -0.91 -1.30 -23.67
C TRP A 188 -1.27 -2.72 -24.12
N ALA A 189 -0.35 -3.43 -24.78
CA ALA A 189 -0.57 -4.83 -25.14
C ALA A 189 -0.73 -5.72 -23.90
N ARG A 190 0.05 -5.47 -22.83
CA ARG A 190 -0.08 -6.21 -21.57
C ARG A 190 -1.39 -5.88 -20.85
N LEU A 191 -1.77 -4.60 -20.79
CA LEU A 191 -3.03 -4.17 -20.22
C LEU A 191 -4.22 -4.78 -20.97
N LEU A 192 -4.19 -4.77 -22.31
CA LEU A 192 -5.22 -5.40 -23.14
C LEU A 192 -5.30 -6.91 -22.90
N ARG A 193 -4.16 -7.61 -22.83
CA ARG A 193 -4.14 -9.05 -22.51
C ARG A 193 -4.75 -9.34 -21.13
N GLN A 194 -4.42 -8.52 -20.13
CA GLN A 194 -4.98 -8.66 -18.79
C GLN A 194 -6.49 -8.38 -18.78
N ALA A 195 -6.94 -7.34 -19.47
CA ALA A 195 -8.36 -7.02 -19.58
C ALA A 195 -9.14 -8.14 -20.28
N ILE A 196 -8.57 -8.74 -21.32
CA ILE A 196 -9.14 -9.91 -21.99
C ILE A 196 -9.18 -11.11 -21.04
N SER A 197 -8.15 -11.34 -20.23
CA SER A 197 -8.10 -12.47 -19.28
C SER A 197 -9.10 -12.35 -18.13
N LEU A 198 -9.41 -11.11 -17.70
CA LEU A 198 -10.43 -10.87 -16.68
C LEU A 198 -11.83 -11.15 -17.24
N GLY A 199 -12.04 -10.89 -18.54
CA GLY A 199 -13.31 -11.12 -19.21
C GLY A 199 -14.24 -9.91 -19.11
N GLN A 200 -15.19 -9.81 -20.06
CA GLN A 200 -16.01 -8.61 -20.22
C GLN A 200 -16.84 -8.28 -18.97
N LYS A 201 -17.46 -9.29 -18.35
CA LYS A 201 -18.28 -9.10 -17.16
C LYS A 201 -17.46 -8.55 -15.99
N ASP A 202 -16.38 -9.23 -15.64
CA ASP A 202 -15.55 -8.84 -14.50
C ASP A 202 -14.84 -7.50 -14.74
N MET A 203 -14.57 -7.12 -16.00
CA MET A 203 -14.11 -5.76 -16.34
C MET A 203 -15.16 -4.69 -16.05
N VAL A 204 -16.44 -4.97 -16.31
CA VAL A 204 -17.53 -4.04 -15.96
C VAL A 204 -17.66 -3.95 -14.45
N ASP A 205 -17.67 -5.07 -13.75
CA ASP A 205 -17.75 -5.12 -12.28
C ASP A 205 -16.54 -4.42 -11.63
N PHE A 206 -15.35 -4.56 -12.21
CA PHE A 206 -14.13 -3.87 -11.80
C PHE A 206 -14.27 -2.35 -11.95
N MET A 207 -14.72 -1.87 -13.12
CA MET A 207 -14.94 -0.44 -13.33
C MET A 207 -16.06 0.11 -12.43
N GLU A 208 -17.10 -0.69 -12.18
CA GLU A 208 -18.16 -0.34 -11.24
C GLU A 208 -17.62 -0.20 -9.82
N LEU A 209 -16.77 -1.13 -9.35
CA LEU A 209 -16.10 -1.04 -8.05
C LEU A 209 -15.26 0.22 -7.96
N LEU A 210 -14.43 0.52 -8.97
CA LEU A 210 -13.53 1.67 -8.94
C LEU A 210 -14.26 3.01 -8.85
N LEU A 211 -15.38 3.15 -9.56
CA LEU A 211 -16.07 4.43 -9.73
C LEU A 211 -17.24 4.62 -8.78
N SER A 212 -17.84 3.53 -8.29
CA SER A 212 -18.99 3.61 -7.40
C SER A 212 -18.61 4.01 -5.98
N PRO A 213 -19.58 4.53 -5.21
CA PRO A 213 -19.48 4.54 -3.77
C PRO A 213 -19.32 3.13 -3.21
N ALA A 214 -18.43 2.94 -2.22
CA ALA A 214 -18.27 1.66 -1.54
C ALA A 214 -19.58 1.21 -0.86
N SER A 215 -20.39 2.13 -0.36
CA SER A 215 -21.70 1.82 0.21
C SER A 215 -22.65 1.18 -0.81
N LYS A 216 -22.63 1.62 -2.08
CA LYS A 216 -23.40 1.00 -3.16
C LYS A 216 -22.89 -0.42 -3.43
N VAL A 217 -21.58 -0.59 -3.54
CA VAL A 217 -20.96 -1.91 -3.79
C VAL A 217 -21.33 -2.89 -2.67
N LEU A 218 -21.17 -2.48 -1.41
CA LEU A 218 -21.44 -3.34 -0.27
C LEU A 218 -22.93 -3.66 -0.10
N ASN A 219 -23.84 -2.73 -0.41
CA ASN A 219 -25.28 -2.97 -0.40
C ASN A 219 -25.73 -3.96 -1.50
N ASN A 220 -24.99 -4.08 -2.61
CA ASN A 220 -25.29 -5.09 -3.63
C ASN A 220 -24.90 -6.50 -3.17
N TRP A 221 -23.92 -6.62 -2.27
CA TRP A 221 -23.40 -7.89 -1.79
C TRP A 221 -24.07 -8.38 -0.50
N PHE A 222 -24.36 -7.48 0.43
CA PHE A 222 -24.68 -7.83 1.81
C PHE A 222 -25.93 -7.10 2.31
N GLU A 223 -26.69 -7.77 3.18
CA GLU A 223 -27.89 -7.20 3.80
C GLU A 223 -27.62 -6.63 5.19
N THR A 224 -26.64 -7.16 5.94
CA THR A 224 -26.39 -6.78 7.32
C THR A 224 -25.49 -5.55 7.45
N ASP A 225 -25.92 -4.58 8.26
CA ASP A 225 -25.17 -3.33 8.46
C ASP A 225 -23.84 -3.54 9.18
N VAL A 226 -23.73 -4.53 10.07
CA VAL A 226 -22.46 -4.81 10.79
C VAL A 226 -21.36 -5.27 9.84
N LEU A 227 -21.68 -6.13 8.86
CA LEU A 227 -20.70 -6.60 7.88
C LEU A 227 -20.33 -5.46 6.92
N LYS A 228 -21.33 -4.74 6.40
CA LYS A 228 -21.10 -3.57 5.54
C LYS A 228 -20.26 -2.51 6.23
N ALA A 229 -20.55 -2.17 7.49
CA ALA A 229 -19.78 -1.20 8.25
C ALA A 229 -18.34 -1.66 8.47
N THR A 230 -18.15 -2.96 8.78
CA THR A 230 -16.82 -3.54 8.95
C THR A 230 -15.98 -3.40 7.69
N LEU A 231 -16.52 -3.82 6.54
CA LEU A 231 -15.83 -3.76 5.24
C LEU A 231 -15.69 -2.32 4.69
N ALA A 232 -16.63 -1.44 4.99
CA ALA A 232 -16.56 -0.03 4.58
C ALA A 232 -15.41 0.74 5.24
N THR A 233 -14.83 0.22 6.33
CA THR A 233 -13.62 0.78 6.96
C THR A 233 -12.49 0.91 5.94
N ASP A 234 -12.30 -0.11 5.10
CA ASP A 234 -11.26 -0.13 4.06
C ASP A 234 -11.51 0.90 2.96
N ALA A 235 -12.74 1.38 2.80
CA ALA A 235 -13.09 2.41 1.83
C ALA A 235 -12.80 3.85 2.30
N VAL A 236 -12.49 4.03 3.59
CA VAL A 236 -12.33 5.36 4.21
C VAL A 236 -10.97 5.59 4.86
N ILE A 237 -10.22 4.54 5.17
CA ILE A 237 -8.86 4.69 5.73
C ILE A 237 -7.99 5.53 4.80
N GLY A 238 -7.30 6.53 5.36
CA GLY A 238 -6.40 7.41 4.61
C GLY A 238 -7.09 8.37 3.64
N SER A 239 -8.43 8.37 3.60
CA SER A 239 -9.24 9.25 2.76
C SER A 239 -10.01 10.25 3.62
N THR A 240 -10.20 11.47 3.12
CA THR A 240 -11.13 12.45 3.72
C THR A 240 -12.55 12.29 3.18
N ALA A 241 -12.82 11.24 2.40
CA ALA A 241 -14.12 10.98 1.77
C ALA A 241 -14.96 9.97 2.57
N SER A 242 -16.28 10.04 2.38
CA SER A 242 -17.22 9.07 2.95
C SER A 242 -17.27 7.80 2.11
N ALA A 243 -17.70 6.68 2.70
CA ALA A 243 -18.01 5.45 1.95
C ALA A 243 -19.12 5.65 0.90
N SER A 244 -19.88 6.75 0.99
CA SER A 244 -20.90 7.13 0.00
C SER A 244 -20.37 8.06 -1.10
N THR A 245 -19.11 8.48 -1.05
CA THR A 245 -18.49 9.31 -2.09
C THR A 245 -18.13 8.45 -3.31
N PRO A 246 -18.48 8.84 -4.55
CA PRO A 246 -18.02 8.16 -5.76
C PRO A 246 -16.50 8.02 -5.77
N GLY A 247 -15.99 6.85 -6.18
CA GLY A 247 -14.57 6.53 -6.14
C GLY A 247 -14.08 5.91 -4.82
N SER A 248 -14.90 5.87 -3.75
CA SER A 248 -14.51 5.21 -2.50
C SER A 248 -14.35 3.69 -2.64
N GLY A 249 -14.97 3.06 -3.64
CA GLY A 249 -14.74 1.65 -3.94
C GLY A 249 -13.31 1.34 -4.42
N TYR A 250 -12.63 2.30 -5.06
CA TYR A 250 -11.18 2.18 -5.32
C TYR A 250 -10.37 2.14 -4.03
N VAL A 251 -10.71 2.98 -3.04
CA VAL A 251 -10.00 3.02 -1.75
C VAL A 251 -10.16 1.67 -1.03
N LEU A 252 -11.35 1.06 -1.11
CA LEU A 252 -11.59 -0.29 -0.61
C LEU A 252 -10.65 -1.29 -1.28
N LEU A 253 -10.65 -1.35 -2.61
CA LEU A 253 -9.77 -2.27 -3.35
C LEU A 253 -8.30 -2.01 -3.02
N HIS A 254 -7.90 -0.75 -2.89
CA HIS A 254 -6.54 -0.35 -2.54
C HIS A 254 -6.07 -0.93 -1.21
N HIS A 255 -6.91 -1.00 -0.19
CA HIS A 255 -6.54 -1.60 1.09
C HIS A 255 -6.52 -3.14 1.07
N VAL A 256 -7.24 -3.75 0.13
CA VAL A 256 -7.25 -5.21 -0.07
C VAL A 256 -6.06 -5.68 -0.92
N MET A 257 -5.52 -4.81 -1.78
CA MET A 257 -4.36 -5.11 -2.63
C MET A 257 -3.04 -5.27 -1.87
N GLY A 258 -2.98 -4.89 -0.59
CA GLY A 258 -1.75 -5.03 0.20
C GLY A 258 -1.35 -6.48 0.45
N GLU A 259 -0.07 -6.72 0.74
CA GLU A 259 0.49 -8.06 0.96
C GLU A 259 1.42 -8.07 2.17
N THR A 260 1.41 -9.16 2.93
CA THR A 260 2.41 -9.47 3.96
C THR A 260 2.91 -10.91 3.81
N ASP A 261 4.23 -11.08 3.62
CA ASP A 261 4.89 -12.39 3.51
C ASP A 261 4.20 -13.36 2.52
N GLY A 262 3.79 -12.87 1.35
CA GLY A 262 3.12 -13.68 0.33
C GLY A 262 1.59 -13.79 0.46
N ASP A 263 1.01 -13.32 1.57
CA ASP A 263 -0.44 -13.35 1.77
C ASP A 263 -1.06 -11.99 1.41
N CYS A 264 -1.93 -11.98 0.40
CA CYS A 264 -2.71 -10.81 -0.03
C CYS A 264 -3.81 -10.45 0.98
N GLY A 265 -4.15 -9.17 1.07
CA GLY A 265 -5.19 -8.65 1.97
C GLY A 265 -4.79 -8.63 3.45
N ILE A 266 -3.55 -9.04 3.78
CA ILE A 266 -3.08 -9.12 5.16
C ILE A 266 -2.29 -7.87 5.54
N TRP A 267 -2.71 -7.27 6.66
CA TRP A 267 -2.03 -6.17 7.31
C TRP A 267 -1.18 -6.68 8.47
N SER A 268 -0.02 -6.07 8.68
CA SER A 268 0.92 -6.47 9.73
C SER A 268 1.43 -5.30 10.56
N TYR A 269 1.84 -5.59 11.78
CA TYR A 269 2.63 -4.68 12.60
C TYR A 269 4.10 -4.80 12.22
N VAL A 270 4.81 -3.67 12.26
CA VAL A 270 6.27 -3.64 12.13
C VAL A 270 6.88 -3.74 13.53
N CYS A 271 7.76 -4.72 13.74
CA CYS A 271 8.38 -5.03 15.05
C CYS A 271 9.89 -4.79 15.06
#